data_AF-A0A2N5CPB7-F1
#
_entry.id   AF-A0A2N5CPB7-F1
#
_cell.length_a   1.000
_cell.length_b   1.000
_cell.length_c   1.000
_cell.angle_alpha   90.00
_cell.angle_beta   90.00
_cell.angle_gamma   90.00
#
_symmetry.space_group_name_H-M   'P 1'
#
loop_
_entity.id
_entity.type
_entity.pdbx_description
1 polymer ?
#
loop_
_entity_poly.entity_id
_entity_poly.type
_entity_poly.pdbx_seq_one_letter_code
_entity_poly.pdbx_strand_id
1 'polypeptide(L)'
;MTTPNGPEDDWTALARAWTDPAAAEPGIDPAQIRALRRRDRLARLNFAAEMAGVPLVLGIVAWAVIERDLPWTAALACAAFALFAGAMTLWSRRGDPGILLDTPQTVVRTALAQARTGLRWAQAGIWTCAAGAAFLAVLGSLSGRWRADWPLLCAGAVFLAASLMLYLDHARRCRRRIAAHEAALAALQER
;
A
#
# COMPACT_ATOMS: atom_id res chain seq x y z
N MET A 1 17.64 3.83 -33.79
CA MET A 1 17.91 4.00 -32.34
C MET A 1 16.60 3.75 -31.61
N THR A 2 16.46 2.58 -31.00
CA THR A 2 15.27 2.13 -30.26
C THR A 2 15.47 2.42 -28.78
N THR A 3 14.73 3.39 -28.22
CA THR A 3 14.65 3.62 -26.78
C THR A 3 13.83 2.50 -26.11
N PRO A 4 14.25 2.02 -24.92
CA PRO A 4 13.58 0.92 -24.24
C PRO A 4 12.30 1.44 -23.57
N ASN A 5 11.16 1.30 -24.26
CA ASN A 5 9.83 1.49 -23.70
C ASN A 5 9.53 0.35 -22.71
N GLY A 6 9.83 0.55 -21.43
CA GLY A 6 9.05 -0.10 -20.38
C GLY A 6 7.59 0.37 -20.46
N PRO A 7 6.61 -0.39 -19.94
CA PRO A 7 5.22 0.04 -19.96
C PRO A 7 5.12 1.35 -19.19
N GLU A 8 4.93 2.45 -19.91
CA GLU A 8 4.66 3.76 -19.32
C GLU A 8 3.42 3.61 -18.44
N ASP A 9 3.58 3.86 -17.15
CA ASP A 9 2.51 3.78 -16.16
C ASP A 9 1.37 4.67 -16.66
N ASP A 10 0.16 4.11 -16.88
CA ASP A 10 -0.96 4.77 -17.59
C ASP A 10 -1.21 6.20 -17.08
N TRP A 11 -1.00 6.43 -15.79
CA TRP A 11 -1.14 7.73 -15.13
C TRP A 11 -0.16 8.80 -15.61
N THR A 12 1.07 8.41 -15.98
CA THR A 12 2.09 9.30 -16.52
C THR A 12 1.84 9.60 -18.00
N ALA A 13 1.24 8.66 -18.74
CA ALA A 13 0.75 8.90 -20.10
C ALA A 13 -0.49 9.81 -20.10
N LEU A 14 -1.43 9.57 -19.18
CA LEU A 14 -2.63 10.40 -18.99
C LEU A 14 -2.28 11.82 -18.55
N ALA A 15 -1.37 11.97 -17.59
CA ALA A 15 -0.91 13.29 -17.15
C ALA A 15 -0.24 14.07 -18.29
N ARG A 16 0.57 13.42 -19.13
CA ARG A 16 1.16 14.05 -20.34
C ARG A 16 0.11 14.45 -21.37
N ALA A 17 -0.81 13.54 -21.70
CA ALA A 17 -1.90 13.83 -22.64
C ALA A 17 -2.77 15.02 -22.18
N TRP A 18 -2.87 15.24 -20.86
CA TRP A 18 -3.67 16.30 -20.25
C TRP A 18 -2.90 17.60 -20.02
N THR A 19 -1.57 17.58 -20.13
CA THR A 19 -0.72 18.77 -19.98
C THR A 19 -0.18 19.27 -21.32
N ASP A 20 -0.51 18.60 -22.42
CA ASP A 20 -0.13 19.03 -23.77
C ASP A 20 -0.90 20.30 -24.15
N PRO A 21 -0.22 21.46 -24.27
CA PRO A 21 -0.87 22.72 -24.59
C PRO A 21 -1.36 22.80 -26.05
N ALA A 22 -1.02 21.83 -26.91
CA ALA A 22 -1.46 21.76 -28.30
C ALA A 22 -2.78 20.98 -28.48
N ALA A 23 -3.28 20.30 -27.44
CA ALA A 23 -4.52 19.53 -27.50
C ALA A 23 -5.73 20.41 -27.12
N ALA A 24 -6.52 20.85 -28.11
CA ALA A 24 -7.67 21.72 -27.89
C ALA A 24 -8.78 21.10 -27.02
N GLU A 25 -8.90 19.77 -27.03
CA GLU A 25 -9.68 18.99 -26.06
C GLU A 25 -8.92 17.67 -25.82
N PRO A 26 -8.55 17.31 -24.58
CA PRO A 26 -7.95 16.02 -24.31
C PRO A 26 -9.02 14.94 -24.52
N GLY A 27 -8.97 14.26 -25.66
CA GLY A 27 -9.84 13.12 -25.97
C GLY A 27 -9.63 12.01 -24.95
N ILE A 28 -10.49 11.93 -23.94
CA ILE A 28 -10.41 10.91 -22.91
C ILE A 28 -10.86 9.58 -23.52
N ASP A 29 -9.93 8.66 -23.75
CA ASP A 29 -10.25 7.33 -24.27
C ASP A 29 -11.17 6.58 -23.28
N PRO A 30 -12.38 6.16 -23.69
CA PRO A 30 -13.28 5.36 -22.87
C PRO A 30 -12.64 4.07 -22.31
N ALA A 31 -11.63 3.51 -22.98
CA ALA A 31 -10.90 2.35 -22.49
C ALA A 31 -10.05 2.68 -21.25
N GLN A 32 -9.43 3.86 -21.20
CA GLN A 32 -8.69 4.33 -20.03
C GLN A 32 -9.62 4.51 -18.82
N ILE A 33 -10.80 5.11 -19.03
CA ILE A 33 -11.82 5.25 -17.97
C ILE A 33 -12.23 3.88 -17.40
N ARG A 34 -12.46 2.88 -18.27
CA ARG A 34 -12.79 1.51 -17.83
C ARG A 34 -11.66 0.86 -17.03
N ALA A 35 -10.41 1.03 -17.46
CA ALA A 35 -9.24 0.51 -16.75
C ALA A 35 -9.10 1.14 -15.35
N LEU A 36 -9.33 2.45 -15.24
CA LEU A 36 -9.32 3.17 -13.96
C LEU A 36 -10.41 2.65 -13.01
N ARG A 37 -11.64 2.49 -13.48
CA ARG A 37 -12.75 1.92 -12.67
C ARG A 37 -12.45 0.50 -12.20
N ARG A 38 -11.83 -0.33 -13.06
CA ARG A 38 -11.41 -1.70 -12.69
C ARG A 38 -10.35 -1.67 -11.59
N ARG A 39 -9.36 -0.77 -11.68
CA ARG A 39 -8.33 -0.59 -10.65
C ARG A 39 -8.91 -0.13 -9.32
N ASP A 40 -9.84 0.83 -9.31
CA ASP A 40 -10.54 1.25 -8.08
C ASP A 40 -11.31 0.09 -7.44
N ARG A 41 -12.04 -0.70 -8.24
CA ARG A 41 -12.74 -1.88 -7.74
C ARG A 41 -11.77 -2.90 -7.11
N LEU A 42 -10.64 -3.17 -7.76
CA LEU A 42 -9.62 -4.06 -7.21
C LEU A 42 -8.99 -3.51 -5.93
N ALA A 43 -8.75 -2.19 -5.86
CA ALA A 43 -8.24 -1.54 -4.66
C ALA A 43 -9.23 -1.67 -3.49
N ARG A 44 -10.53 -1.52 -3.73
CA ARG A 44 -11.58 -1.74 -2.71
C ARG A 44 -11.67 -3.20 -2.28
N LEU A 45 -11.56 -4.15 -3.21
CA LEU A 45 -11.54 -5.58 -2.87
C LEU A 45 -10.32 -5.94 -2.03
N ASN A 46 -9.15 -5.44 -2.39
CA ASN A 46 -7.93 -5.64 -1.61
C ASN A 46 -8.08 -5.06 -0.19
N PHE A 47 -8.73 -3.90 -0.05
CA PHE A 47 -9.03 -3.34 1.27
C PHE A 47 -9.89 -4.26 2.12
N ALA A 48 -10.98 -4.76 1.53
CA ALA A 48 -11.94 -5.59 2.22
C ALA A 48 -11.26 -6.88 2.67
N ALA A 49 -10.38 -7.45 1.84
CA ALA A 49 -9.57 -8.60 2.20
C ALA A 49 -8.59 -8.30 3.33
N GLU A 50 -7.82 -7.21 3.24
CA GLU A 50 -6.90 -6.78 4.32
C GLU A 50 -7.65 -6.56 5.64
N MET A 51 -8.85 -5.98 5.59
CA MET A 51 -9.65 -5.68 6.78
C MET A 51 -10.37 -6.88 7.35
N ALA A 52 -10.80 -7.83 6.51
CA ALA A 52 -11.33 -9.11 6.97
C ALA A 52 -10.27 -9.95 7.71
N GLY A 53 -8.99 -9.72 7.42
CA GLY A 53 -7.89 -10.38 8.12
C GLY A 53 -7.86 -10.11 9.62
N VAL A 54 -8.25 -8.90 10.07
CA VAL A 54 -8.23 -8.53 11.50
C VAL A 54 -9.20 -9.39 12.34
N PRO A 55 -10.52 -9.42 12.08
CA PRO A 55 -11.44 -10.26 12.84
C PRO A 55 -11.13 -11.75 12.68
N LEU A 56 -10.62 -12.18 11.51
CA LEU A 56 -10.20 -13.56 11.30
C LEU A 56 -9.06 -13.95 12.24
N VAL A 57 -7.98 -13.16 12.30
CA VAL A 57 -6.84 -13.42 13.19
C VAL A 57 -7.27 -13.36 14.65
N LEU A 58 -8.07 -12.38 15.05
CA LEU A 58 -8.58 -12.30 16.41
C LEU A 58 -9.45 -13.51 16.78
N GLY A 59 -10.28 -13.99 15.85
CA GLY A 59 -11.06 -15.22 16.04
C GLY A 59 -10.19 -16.46 16.20
N ILE A 60 -9.13 -16.60 15.40
CA ILE A 60 -8.16 -17.70 15.52
C ILE A 60 -7.42 -17.63 16.86
N VAL A 61 -7.01 -16.44 17.31
CA VAL A 61 -6.36 -16.24 18.61
C VAL A 61 -7.30 -16.60 19.75
N ALA A 62 -8.56 -16.14 19.72
CA ALA A 62 -9.56 -16.47 20.73
C ALA A 62 -9.81 -17.98 20.79
N TRP A 63 -9.97 -18.63 19.63
CA TRP A 63 -10.09 -20.08 19.54
C TRP A 63 -8.87 -20.80 20.12
N ALA A 64 -7.65 -20.36 19.80
CA ALA A 64 -6.42 -20.97 20.32
C ALA A 64 -6.25 -20.80 21.83
N VAL A 65 -6.73 -19.70 22.42
CA VAL A 65 -6.75 -19.52 23.88
C VAL A 65 -7.71 -20.52 24.53
N ILE A 66 -8.88 -20.74 23.94
CA ILE A 66 -9.92 -21.62 24.50
C ILE A 66 -9.58 -23.10 24.33
N GLU A 67 -9.10 -23.50 23.14
CA GLU A 67 -9.00 -24.90 22.74
C GLU A 67 -7.56 -25.44 22.75
N ARG A 68 -6.55 -24.57 22.84
CA ARG A 68 -5.12 -24.93 22.69
C ARG A 68 -4.24 -24.39 23.81
N ASP A 69 -4.84 -23.90 24.89
CA ASP A 69 -4.15 -23.34 26.05
C ASP A 69 -3.07 -22.30 25.67
N LEU A 70 -3.35 -21.48 24.63
CA LEU A 70 -2.41 -20.46 24.20
C LEU A 70 -2.15 -19.48 25.36
N PRO A 71 -0.88 -19.24 25.76
CA PRO A 71 -0.58 -18.31 26.84
C PRO A 71 -1.14 -16.91 26.56
N TRP A 72 -1.76 -16.30 27.57
CA TRP A 72 -2.37 -14.97 27.44
C TRP A 72 -1.40 -13.90 26.95
N THR A 73 -0.12 -13.98 27.30
CA THR A 73 0.92 -13.06 26.80
C THR A 73 1.14 -13.19 25.29
N ALA A 74 1.14 -14.42 24.76
CA ALA A 74 1.22 -14.66 23.32
C ALA A 74 -0.07 -14.21 22.62
N ALA A 75 -1.23 -14.48 23.21
CA ALA A 75 -2.52 -14.01 22.69
C ALA A 75 -2.58 -12.48 22.59
N LEU A 76 -2.12 -11.77 23.64
CA LEU A 76 -2.03 -10.32 23.65
C LEU A 76 -1.07 -9.78 22.58
N ALA A 77 0.10 -10.42 22.39
CA ALA A 77 1.03 -10.03 21.34
C ALA A 77 0.42 -10.18 19.94
N CYS A 78 -0.27 -11.30 19.68
CA CYS A 78 -0.97 -11.53 18.42
C CYS A 78 -2.09 -10.51 18.19
N ALA A 79 -2.91 -10.26 19.21
CA ALA A 79 -4.00 -9.29 19.13
C ALA A 79 -3.48 -7.86 18.90
N ALA A 80 -2.45 -7.44 19.63
CA ALA A 80 -1.84 -6.13 19.49
C ALA A 80 -1.26 -5.94 18.07
N PHE A 81 -0.55 -6.94 17.54
CA PHE A 81 -0.02 -6.89 16.18
C PHE A 81 -1.14 -6.81 15.13
N ALA A 82 -2.19 -7.63 15.26
CA ALA A 82 -3.33 -7.63 14.33
C ALA A 82 -4.08 -6.28 14.33
N LEU A 83 -4.34 -5.71 15.52
CA LEU A 83 -4.97 -4.40 15.66
C LEU A 83 -4.09 -3.29 15.10
N PHE A 84 -2.77 -3.34 15.35
CA PHE A 84 -1.82 -2.40 14.77
C PHE A 84 -1.82 -2.46 13.25
N ALA A 85 -1.73 -3.65 12.65
CA ALA A 85 -1.78 -3.82 11.21
C ALA A 85 -3.10 -3.29 10.63
N GLY A 86 -4.24 -3.58 11.27
CA GLY A 86 -5.54 -3.03 10.90
C GLY A 86 -5.59 -1.50 10.96
N ALA A 87 -5.04 -0.89 12.02
CA ALA A 87 -4.95 0.56 12.16
C ALA A 87 -4.08 1.18 11.06
N MET A 88 -2.96 0.54 10.70
CA MET A 88 -2.10 1.00 9.59
C MET A 88 -2.80 0.89 8.24
N THR A 89 -3.58 -0.17 8.01
CA THR A 89 -4.42 -0.32 6.81
C THR A 89 -5.44 0.82 6.72
N LEU A 90 -6.16 1.12 7.81
CA LEU A 90 -7.11 2.25 7.85
C LEU A 90 -6.42 3.60 7.63
N TRP A 91 -5.28 3.82 8.30
CA TRP A 91 -4.51 5.05 8.17
C TRP A 91 -4.02 5.28 6.74
N SER A 92 -3.55 4.22 6.06
CA SER A 92 -3.07 4.31 4.68
C SER A 92 -4.12 4.81 3.69
N ARG A 93 -5.41 4.57 4.02
CA ARG A 93 -6.58 4.89 3.18
C ARG A 93 -7.24 6.22 3.52
N ARG A 94 -6.79 6.91 4.58
CA ARG A 94 -7.43 8.14 5.05
C ARG A 94 -7.51 9.18 3.92
N GLY A 95 -8.68 9.73 3.61
CA GLY A 95 -8.78 10.79 2.60
C GLY A 95 -8.36 10.38 1.19
N ASP A 96 -8.56 9.10 0.82
CA ASP A 96 -8.61 8.69 -0.58
C ASP A 96 -9.80 9.40 -1.26
N PRO A 97 -9.58 10.35 -2.18
CA PRO A 97 -10.67 11.13 -2.78
C PRO A 97 -11.53 10.32 -3.75
N GLY A 98 -11.17 9.06 -4.02
CA GLY A 98 -11.76 8.29 -5.11
C GLY A 98 -11.33 8.81 -6.48
N ILE A 99 -11.92 8.25 -7.54
CA ILE A 99 -11.68 8.71 -8.91
C ILE A 99 -12.65 9.84 -9.21
N LEU A 100 -12.12 11.07 -9.34
CA LEU A 100 -12.84 12.23 -9.88
C LEU A 100 -12.33 12.48 -11.31
N LEU A 101 -13.22 12.38 -12.31
CA LEU A 101 -12.87 12.51 -13.74
C LEU A 101 -13.51 13.73 -14.41
N ASP A 102 -14.07 14.65 -13.63
CA ASP A 102 -15.00 15.64 -14.16
C ASP A 102 -14.31 16.77 -14.96
N THR A 103 -13.03 17.05 -14.70
CA THR A 103 -12.26 18.13 -15.37
C THR A 103 -10.76 17.81 -15.50
N PRO A 104 -10.06 18.40 -16.51
CA PRO A 104 -8.60 18.38 -16.64
C PRO A 104 -7.81 18.54 -15.33
N GLN A 105 -8.20 19.55 -14.56
CA GLN A 105 -7.56 19.91 -13.30
C GLN A 105 -7.89 18.92 -12.18
N THR A 106 -9.06 18.28 -12.19
CA THR A 106 -9.43 17.29 -11.17
C THR A 106 -8.66 15.99 -11.34
N VAL A 107 -8.34 15.54 -12.56
CA VAL A 107 -7.54 14.30 -12.74
C VAL A 107 -6.08 14.48 -12.35
N VAL A 108 -5.46 15.63 -12.62
CA VAL A 108 -4.08 15.88 -12.15
C VAL A 108 -4.06 15.90 -10.62
N ARG A 109 -5.05 16.52 -9.98
CA ARG A 109 -5.21 16.49 -8.51
C ARG A 109 -5.48 15.08 -7.99
N THR A 110 -6.30 14.29 -8.68
CA THR A 110 -6.56 12.89 -8.34
C THR A 110 -5.31 12.04 -8.50
N ALA A 111 -4.51 12.22 -9.55
CA ALA A 111 -3.25 11.49 -9.75
C ALA A 111 -2.24 11.80 -8.64
N LEU A 112 -2.13 13.07 -8.22
CA LEU A 112 -1.30 13.48 -7.10
C LEU A 112 -1.81 12.88 -5.76
N ALA A 113 -3.12 12.92 -5.52
CA ALA A 113 -3.73 12.31 -4.34
C ALA A 113 -3.52 10.79 -4.30
N GLN A 114 -3.67 10.10 -5.43
CA GLN A 114 -3.39 8.67 -5.57
C GLN A 114 -1.91 8.35 -5.29
N ALA A 115 -0.98 9.17 -5.79
CA ALA A 115 0.44 9.00 -5.50
C ALA A 115 0.77 9.18 -4.00
N ARG A 116 0.10 10.14 -3.33
CA ARG A 116 0.20 10.35 -1.87
C ARG A 116 -0.42 9.19 -1.08
N THR A 117 -1.55 8.65 -1.52
CA THR A 117 -2.15 7.44 -0.94
C THR A 117 -1.22 6.24 -1.10
N GLY A 118 -0.63 6.03 -2.28
CA GLY A 118 0.37 4.98 -2.51
C GLY A 118 1.60 5.11 -1.59
N LEU A 119 2.09 6.34 -1.37
CA LEU A 119 3.19 6.58 -0.43
C LEU A 119 2.82 6.19 1.02
N ARG A 120 1.61 6.54 1.46
CA ARG A 120 1.13 6.16 2.81
C ARG A 120 0.94 4.67 2.95
N TRP A 121 0.45 4.00 1.92
CA TRP A 121 0.37 2.53 1.89
C TRP A 121 1.77 1.90 1.99
N ALA A 122 2.76 2.44 1.29
CA ALA A 122 4.15 2.01 1.42
C ALA A 122 4.69 2.19 2.86
N GLN A 123 4.40 3.35 3.47
CA GLN A 123 4.80 3.64 4.85
C GLN A 123 4.10 2.70 5.85
N ALA A 124 2.82 2.40 5.64
CA ALA A 124 2.09 1.42 6.43
C ALA A 124 2.77 0.04 6.36
N GLY A 125 3.12 -0.42 5.15
CA GLY A 125 3.87 -1.66 4.96
C GLY A 125 5.22 -1.69 5.69
N ILE A 126 5.99 -0.60 5.65
CA ILE A 126 7.27 -0.46 6.38
C ILE A 126 7.06 -0.61 7.89
N TRP A 127 6.08 0.11 8.45
CA TRP A 127 5.78 0.05 9.89
C TRP A 127 5.26 -1.32 10.30
N THR A 128 4.43 -1.96 9.48
CA THR A 128 3.96 -3.33 9.72
C THR A 128 5.12 -4.34 9.67
N CYS A 129 6.11 -4.14 8.77
CA CYS A 129 7.31 -4.99 8.76
C CYS A 129 8.14 -4.83 10.05
N ALA A 130 8.33 -3.59 10.52
CA ALA A 130 9.04 -3.32 11.77
C ALA A 130 8.30 -3.92 12.99
N ALA A 131 6.98 -3.74 13.06
CA ALA A 131 6.15 -4.36 14.09
C ALA A 131 6.16 -5.89 13.99
N GLY A 132 6.22 -6.46 12.78
CA GLY A 132 6.34 -7.90 12.55
C GLY A 132 7.65 -8.47 13.08
N ALA A 133 8.76 -7.74 12.89
CA ALA A 133 10.05 -8.14 13.44
C ALA A 133 10.04 -8.13 14.98
N ALA A 134 9.47 -7.09 15.59
CA ALA A 134 9.28 -7.02 17.04
C ALA A 134 8.37 -8.15 17.54
N PHE A 135 7.27 -8.43 16.84
CA PHE A 135 6.35 -9.52 17.15
C PHE A 135 7.05 -10.88 17.13
N LEU A 136 7.83 -11.19 16.08
CA LEU A 136 8.60 -12.43 16.02
C LEU A 136 9.63 -12.56 17.16
N ALA A 137 10.29 -11.46 17.51
CA ALA A 137 11.24 -11.45 18.64
C ALA A 137 10.54 -11.71 19.98
N VAL A 138 9.36 -11.13 20.20
CA VAL A 138 8.53 -11.38 21.40
C VAL A 138 8.03 -12.83 21.42
N LEU A 139 7.55 -13.36 20.29
CA LEU A 139 7.04 -14.73 20.27
C LEU A 139 8.16 -15.76 20.50
N GLY A 140 9.34 -15.52 19.93
CA GLY A 140 10.53 -16.34 20.15
C GLY A 140 11.01 -16.31 21.62
N SER A 141 10.90 -15.16 22.29
CA SER A 141 11.26 -15.06 23.72
C SER A 141 10.25 -15.75 24.62
N LEU A 142 8.96 -15.64 24.31
CA LEU A 142 7.89 -16.30 25.06
C LEU A 142 7.91 -17.81 24.90
N SER A 143 8.29 -18.35 23.73
CA SER A 143 8.33 -19.80 23.52
C SER A 143 9.47 -20.49 24.24
N GLY A 144 10.58 -19.77 24.51
CA GLY A 144 11.82 -20.35 25.07
C GLY A 144 12.48 -21.39 24.15
N ARG A 145 11.93 -21.61 22.94
CA ARG A 145 12.29 -22.67 22.00
C ARG A 145 13.01 -22.15 20.76
N TRP A 146 13.74 -21.04 20.91
CA TRP A 146 14.45 -20.37 19.82
C TRP A 146 15.27 -21.29 18.91
N ARG A 147 15.90 -22.33 19.47
CA ARG A 147 16.67 -23.33 18.70
C ARG A 147 15.80 -24.26 17.86
N ALA A 148 14.63 -24.67 18.37
CA ALA A 148 13.70 -25.54 17.65
C ALA A 148 12.92 -24.77 16.58
N ASP A 149 12.60 -23.51 16.87
CA ASP A 149 11.78 -22.65 15.99
C ASP A 149 12.63 -21.82 15.01
N TRP A 150 13.96 -21.98 15.05
CA TRP A 150 14.91 -21.20 14.25
C TRP A 150 14.59 -21.16 12.75
N PRO A 151 14.18 -22.27 12.08
CA PRO A 151 13.90 -22.23 10.65
C PRO A 151 12.70 -21.34 10.33
N LEU A 152 11.67 -21.39 11.19
CA LEU A 152 10.45 -20.57 11.06
C LEU A 152 10.77 -19.09 11.29
N LEU A 153 11.56 -18.79 12.31
CA LEU A 153 11.99 -17.43 12.62
C LEU A 153 12.85 -16.83 11.50
N CYS A 154 13.76 -17.62 10.92
CA CYS A 154 14.56 -17.18 9.78
C CYS A 154 13.73 -16.99 8.51
N ALA A 155 12.80 -17.90 8.22
CA ALA A 155 11.87 -17.73 7.10
C ALA A 155 11.04 -16.44 7.27
N GLY A 156 10.53 -16.18 8.49
CA GLY A 156 9.82 -14.96 8.83
C GLY A 156 10.68 -13.71 8.66
N ALA A 157 11.93 -13.74 9.14
CA ALA A 157 12.86 -12.63 8.99
C ALA A 157 13.19 -12.32 7.52
N VAL A 158 13.44 -13.35 6.70
CA VAL A 158 13.68 -13.21 5.25
C VAL A 158 12.45 -12.63 4.56
N PHE A 159 11.25 -13.13 4.89
CA PHE A 159 10.00 -12.60 4.35
C PHE A 159 9.79 -11.11 4.69
N LEU A 160 10.06 -10.72 5.95
CA LEU A 160 9.96 -9.33 6.38
C LEU A 160 11.00 -8.45 5.67
N ALA A 161 12.24 -8.93 5.51
CA ALA A 161 13.28 -8.19 4.79
C ALA A 161 12.90 -7.98 3.31
N ALA A 162 12.42 -9.03 2.64
CA ALA A 162 11.96 -8.93 1.25
C ALA A 162 10.77 -7.96 1.12
N SER A 163 9.78 -8.08 2.02
CA SER A 163 8.62 -7.17 2.04
C SER A 163 9.02 -5.72 2.29
N LEU A 164 9.92 -5.49 3.25
CA LEU A 164 10.46 -4.16 3.55
C LEU A 164 11.17 -3.56 2.33
N MET A 165 11.98 -4.34 1.61
CA MET A 165 12.64 -3.89 0.38
C MET A 165 11.61 -3.47 -0.68
N LEU A 166 10.56 -4.27 -0.89
CA LEU A 166 9.49 -3.94 -1.83
C LEU A 166 8.77 -2.64 -1.44
N TYR A 167 8.44 -2.46 -0.16
CA TYR A 167 7.79 -1.24 0.32
C TYR A 167 8.70 -0.01 0.22
N LEU A 168 10.00 -0.14 0.52
CA LEU A 168 10.97 0.95 0.37
C LEU A 168 11.12 1.37 -1.10
N ASP A 169 11.21 0.41 -2.01
CA ASP A 169 11.27 0.68 -3.44
C ASP A 169 9.97 1.34 -3.93
N HIS A 170 8.82 0.84 -3.50
CA HIS A 170 7.53 1.46 -3.83
C HIS A 170 7.43 2.90 -3.30
N ALA A 171 7.83 3.15 -2.05
CA ALA A 171 7.86 4.49 -1.47
C ALA A 171 8.76 5.45 -2.27
N ARG A 172 9.93 4.99 -2.72
CA ARG A 172 10.84 5.76 -3.58
C ARG A 172 10.17 6.11 -4.92
N ARG A 173 9.50 5.14 -5.56
CA ARG A 173 8.76 5.37 -6.81
C ARG A 173 7.63 6.39 -6.62
N CYS A 174 6.84 6.27 -5.56
CA CYS A 174 5.77 7.22 -5.25
C CYS A 174 6.31 8.64 -5.02
N ARG A 175 7.42 8.80 -4.27
CA ARG A 175 8.05 10.13 -4.07
C ARG A 175 8.49 10.76 -5.38
N ARG A 176 9.11 9.99 -6.29
CA ARG A 176 9.49 10.48 -7.63
C ARG A 176 8.28 10.93 -8.43
N ARG A 177 7.17 10.17 -8.39
CA ARG A 177 5.92 10.52 -9.07
C ARG A 177 5.29 11.80 -8.51
N ILE A 178 5.26 11.96 -7.18
CA ILE A 178 4.77 13.19 -6.53
C ILE A 178 5.56 14.40 -7.00
N ALA A 179 6.90 14.33 -6.94
CA ALA A 179 7.76 15.44 -7.36
C ALA A 179 7.56 15.81 -8.85
N ALA A 180 7.40 14.81 -9.73
CA ALA A 180 7.13 15.04 -11.15
C ALA A 180 5.77 15.72 -11.39
N HIS A 181 4.73 15.30 -10.67
CA HIS A 181 3.40 15.90 -10.78
C HIS A 181 3.34 17.32 -10.20
N GLU A 182 4.07 17.59 -9.10
CA GLU A 182 4.17 18.93 -8.51
C GLU A 182 4.90 19.90 -9.45
N ALA A 183 6.00 19.46 -10.09
CA ALA A 183 6.71 20.26 -11.09
C ALA A 183 5.84 20.57 -12.32
N ALA A 184 5.08 19.59 -12.81
CA ALA A 184 4.16 19.79 -13.94
C ALA A 184 3.03 20.78 -13.60
N LEU A 185 2.51 20.75 -12.37
CA LEU A 185 1.47 21.67 -11.92
C LEU A 185 2.00 23.11 -11.81
N ALA A 186 3.23 23.30 -11.31
CA ALA A 186 3.86 24.62 -11.22
C ALA A 186 4.06 25.26 -12.62
N ALA A 187 4.54 24.49 -13.59
CA ALA A 187 4.73 24.96 -14.97
C ALA A 187 3.43 25.38 -15.67
N LEU A 188 2.28 24.83 -15.24
CA LEU A 188 0.96 25.25 -15.73
C LEU A 188 0.44 26.52 -15.07
N GLN A 189 0.90 26.86 -13.86
CA GLN A 189 0.47 28.05 -13.11
C GLN A 189 1.27 29.31 -13.49
N GLU A 190 2.45 29.14 -14.08
CA GLU A 190 3.32 30.24 -14.56
C GLU A 190 3.00 30.69 -15.99
N ARG A 191 2.02 30.05 -16.64
CA ARG A 191 1.47 30.46 -17.95
C ARG A 191 0.19 31.28 -17.78
#